data_AF-A0A5M9MVU0-F1
#
_entry.id   AF-A0A5M9MVU0-F1
#
_cell.length_a   1.000
_cell.length_b   1.000
_cell.length_c   1.000
_cell.angle_alpha   90.00
_cell.angle_beta   90.00
_cell.angle_gamma   90.00
#
_symmetry.space_group_name_H-M   'P 1'
#
loop_
_entity.id
_entity.type
_entity.pdbx_description
1 polymer ?
#
loop_
_entity_poly.entity_id
_entity_poly.type
_entity_poly.pdbx_seq_one_letter_code
_entity_poly.pdbx_strand_id
1 'polypeptide(L)'
;MAFDCYCAICGVGFSGMHIEHPSQTALERRRKWIAKRASALQAGKDISQLSQEEDEAPIRSYDPRIVDFGNIEWLYKAHCLAVDEKPNGMGKAFISGPGYYADMGELVVKAGPGSERPLHRDVYSCYSYGNEAASGPALPFHWCCFEILTRMLTGSTDTSNLNLDVLYNIMSALSNASSSALHLSYGDDIRHAQGRYWECIPGAEASNHIANVAIDPR
;
A
#
# COMPACT_ATOMS: atom_id res chain seq x y z
N MET A 1 16.00 -2.73 -13.13
CA MET A 1 15.74 -1.43 -12.44
C MET A 1 14.92 -1.75 -11.21
N ALA A 2 15.15 -1.05 -10.10
CA ALA A 2 14.42 -1.24 -8.85
C ALA A 2 13.13 -0.44 -8.85
N PHE A 3 12.01 -1.06 -8.52
CA PHE A 3 10.71 -0.41 -8.32
C PHE A 3 10.01 -1.00 -7.11
N ASP A 4 9.30 -0.14 -6.39
CA ASP A 4 8.40 -0.57 -5.31
C ASP A 4 7.19 -1.32 -5.85
N CYS A 5 6.75 -2.32 -5.08
CA CYS A 5 5.43 -2.91 -5.27
C CYS A 5 4.44 -2.29 -4.27
N TYR A 6 3.17 -2.27 -4.67
CA TYR A 6 2.09 -1.63 -3.95
C TYR A 6 1.05 -2.66 -3.53
N CYS A 7 0.28 -2.35 -2.50
CA CYS A 7 -0.80 -3.22 -2.04
C CYS A 7 -1.82 -3.46 -3.16
N ALA A 8 -2.15 -4.72 -3.43
CA ALA A 8 -3.05 -5.12 -4.50
C ALA A 8 -4.47 -4.55 -4.30
N ILE A 9 -4.84 -4.24 -3.06
CA ILE A 9 -6.19 -3.83 -2.69
C ILE A 9 -6.32 -2.30 -2.60
N CYS A 10 -5.38 -1.61 -1.94
CA CYS A 10 -5.47 -0.15 -1.75
C CYS A 10 -4.48 0.66 -2.60
N GLY A 11 -3.51 0.00 -3.24
CA GLY A 11 -2.48 0.67 -4.06
C GLY A 11 -1.43 1.44 -3.25
N VAL A 12 -1.49 1.45 -1.92
CA VAL A 12 -0.50 2.11 -1.06
C VAL A 12 0.77 1.27 -0.95
N GLY A 13 1.93 1.92 -0.85
CA GLY A 13 3.23 1.29 -0.65
C GLY A 13 3.39 0.61 0.71
N PHE A 14 4.44 -0.21 0.82
CA PHE A 14 4.87 -0.89 2.05
C PHE A 14 6.08 -0.22 2.72
N SER A 15 6.57 0.86 2.12
CA SER A 15 7.78 1.60 2.47
C SER A 15 7.63 3.05 1.98
N GLY A 16 8.62 3.91 2.26
CA GLY A 16 8.63 5.29 1.75
C GLY A 16 7.70 6.27 2.48
N MET A 17 6.97 5.81 3.51
CA MET A 17 6.25 6.71 4.40
C MET A 17 7.22 7.44 5.33
N HIS A 18 7.11 8.76 5.36
CA HIS A 18 7.95 9.65 6.17
C HIS A 18 7.08 10.62 6.96
N ILE A 19 7.34 10.74 8.26
CA ILE A 19 6.73 11.75 9.12
C ILE A 19 7.82 12.80 9.40
N GLU A 20 7.47 14.07 9.22
CA GLU A 20 8.43 15.16 9.41
C GLU A 20 8.81 15.32 10.88
N HIS A 21 10.06 15.72 11.15
CA HIS A 21 10.41 16.16 12.49
C HIS A 21 9.75 17.52 12.78
N PRO A 22 9.12 17.72 13.95
CA PRO A 22 8.50 18.99 14.29
C PRO A 22 9.52 20.16 14.29
N SER A 23 9.22 21.21 13.52
CA SER A 23 9.91 22.51 13.59
C SER A 23 8.98 23.63 13.13
N GLN A 24 9.16 24.85 13.64
CA GLN A 24 8.27 25.98 13.28
C GLN A 24 8.31 26.29 11.78
N THR A 25 9.52 26.30 11.19
CA THR A 25 9.70 26.52 9.75
C THR A 25 9.02 25.45 8.90
N ALA A 26 9.12 24.17 9.29
CA ALA A 26 8.43 23.08 8.61
C ALA A 26 6.91 23.21 8.68
N LEU A 27 6.38 23.61 9.84
CA LEU A 27 4.94 23.80 10.06
C LEU A 27 4.38 24.95 9.22
N GLU A 28 5.09 26.07 9.12
CA GLU A 28 4.68 27.22 8.29
C GLU A 28 4.64 26.85 6.81
N ARG A 29 5.70 26.21 6.31
CA ARG A 29 5.76 25.68 4.94
C ARG A 29 4.59 24.73 4.65
N ARG A 30 4.31 23.81 5.57
CA ARG A 30 3.18 22.87 5.45
C ARG A 30 1.83 23.55 5.40
N ARG A 31 1.59 24.57 6.24
CA ARG A 31 0.33 25.33 6.20
C ARG A 31 0.10 25.97 4.84
N LYS A 32 1.15 26.57 4.25
CA LYS A 32 1.08 27.14 2.89
C LYS A 32 0.75 26.07 1.85
N TRP A 33 1.44 24.94 1.89
CA TRP A 33 1.21 23.82 0.97
C TRP A 33 -0.21 23.26 1.07
N ILE A 34 -0.70 22.99 2.29
CA ILE A 34 -2.06 22.46 2.51
C ILE A 34 -3.10 23.44 1.99
N ALA A 35 -2.95 24.75 2.25
CA ALA A 35 -3.86 25.77 1.74
C ALA A 35 -3.87 25.80 0.20
N LYS A 36 -2.69 25.71 -0.43
CA LYS A 36 -2.55 25.65 -1.90
C LYS A 36 -3.21 24.40 -2.48
N ARG A 37 -2.98 23.23 -1.87
CA ARG A 37 -3.60 21.96 -2.26
C ARG A 37 -5.12 21.99 -2.12
N ALA A 38 -5.63 22.48 -1.00
CA ALA A 38 -7.07 22.61 -0.77
C ALA A 38 -7.74 23.53 -1.80
N SER A 39 -7.11 24.68 -2.11
CA SER A 39 -7.59 25.61 -3.14
C SER A 39 -7.61 24.97 -4.53
N ALA A 40 -6.58 24.21 -4.90
CA ALA A 40 -6.55 23.49 -6.18
C ALA A 40 -7.62 22.40 -6.28
N LEU A 41 -7.80 21.61 -5.22
CA LEU A 41 -8.86 20.60 -5.16
C LEU A 41 -10.25 21.22 -5.31
N GLN A 42 -10.52 22.34 -4.63
CA GLN A 42 -11.79 23.08 -4.78
C GLN A 42 -11.99 23.63 -6.20
N ALA A 43 -10.90 23.99 -6.88
CA ALA A 43 -10.93 24.47 -8.26
C ALA A 43 -10.95 23.34 -9.30
N GLY A 44 -11.00 22.06 -8.89
CA GLY A 44 -10.94 20.91 -9.78
C GLY A 44 -9.61 20.79 -10.56
N LYS A 45 -8.53 21.39 -10.03
CA LYS A 45 -7.21 21.35 -10.64
C LYS A 45 -6.45 20.10 -10.23
N ASP A 46 -5.63 19.60 -11.13
CA ASP A 46 -4.71 18.51 -10.87
C ASP A 46 -3.61 18.98 -9.90
N ILE A 47 -3.38 18.21 -8.84
CA ILE A 47 -2.38 18.49 -7.80
C ILE A 47 -0.96 18.43 -8.38
N SER A 48 -0.72 17.61 -9.40
CA SER A 48 0.57 17.55 -10.10
C SER A 48 0.97 18.87 -10.77
N GLN A 49 0.00 19.77 -11.00
CA GLN A 49 0.21 21.08 -11.60
C GLN A 49 0.45 22.19 -10.55
N LEU A 50 0.47 21.84 -9.25
CA LEU A 50 0.84 22.79 -8.22
C LEU A 50 2.32 23.12 -8.33
N SER A 51 2.61 24.31 -8.87
CA SER A 51 3.97 24.84 -8.91
C SER A 51 4.59 24.87 -7.51
N GLN A 52 5.81 24.39 -7.34
CA GLN A 52 6.61 24.82 -6.19
C GLN A 52 7.27 26.14 -6.59
N GLU A 53 7.33 27.10 -5.68
CA GLU A 53 8.20 28.26 -5.88
C GLU A 53 9.65 27.73 -5.92
N GLU A 54 10.47 28.22 -6.85
CA GLU A 54 11.80 27.65 -7.14
C GLU A 54 12.73 27.59 -5.91
N ASP A 55 12.48 28.44 -4.90
CA ASP A 55 13.25 28.52 -3.66
C ASP A 55 12.64 27.73 -2.47
N GLU A 56 11.47 27.10 -2.61
CA GLU A 56 10.80 26.40 -1.50
C GLU A 56 11.11 24.89 -1.54
N ALA A 57 11.83 24.40 -0.53
CA ALA A 57 12.15 22.97 -0.44
C ALA A 57 10.86 22.12 -0.38
N PRO A 58 10.73 21.06 -1.21
CA PRO A 58 9.50 20.27 -1.33
C PRO A 58 9.12 19.62 0.00
N ILE A 59 7.82 19.60 0.30
CA ILE A 59 7.28 18.78 1.39
C ILE A 59 7.13 17.35 0.88
N ARG A 60 7.80 16.40 1.53
CA ARG A 60 7.82 14.97 1.14
C ARG A 60 7.47 14.03 2.30
N SER A 61 6.70 14.54 3.26
CA SER A 61 6.41 13.86 4.52
C SER A 61 5.02 14.24 5.04
N TYR A 62 4.47 13.41 5.92
CA TYR A 62 3.21 13.65 6.62
C TYR A 62 3.37 14.55 7.85
N ASP A 63 2.28 15.20 8.25
CA ASP A 63 2.23 16.12 9.40
C ASP A 63 2.32 15.35 10.73
N PRO A 64 3.37 15.56 11.54
CA PRO A 64 3.53 14.89 12.84
C PRO A 64 2.46 15.27 13.87
N ARG A 65 1.62 16.28 13.59
CA ARG A 65 0.50 16.68 14.46
C ARG A 65 -0.78 15.88 14.18
N ILE A 66 -0.87 15.23 13.02
CA ILE A 66 -2.05 14.49 12.56
C ILE A 66 -1.78 12.99 12.59
N VAL A 67 -0.59 12.59 12.14
CA VAL A 67 -0.18 11.18 12.13
C VAL A 67 1.13 11.00 12.87
N ASP A 68 1.19 9.97 13.69
CA ASP A 68 2.41 9.44 14.30
C ASP A 68 2.79 8.10 13.67
N PHE A 69 3.93 7.54 14.11
CA PHE A 69 4.40 6.26 13.60
C PHE A 69 3.41 5.12 13.89
N GLY A 70 2.72 5.14 15.02
CA GLY A 70 1.71 4.14 15.36
C GLY A 70 0.53 4.16 14.38
N ASN A 71 0.15 5.35 13.88
CA ASN A 71 -0.91 5.48 12.88
C ASN A 71 -0.55 4.84 11.52
N ILE A 72 0.74 4.75 11.19
CA ILE A 72 1.23 4.25 9.89
C ILE A 72 2.00 2.93 9.98
N GLU A 73 2.26 2.40 11.17
CA GLU A 73 3.06 1.18 11.37
C GLU A 73 2.53 -0.01 10.56
N TRP A 74 1.20 -0.11 10.46
CA TRP A 74 0.53 -1.18 9.72
C TRP A 74 0.90 -1.20 8.23
N LEU A 75 1.29 -0.06 7.65
CA LEU A 75 1.69 0.01 6.25
C LEU A 75 2.96 -0.78 5.95
N TYR A 76 3.83 -0.98 6.95
CA TYR A 76 5.08 -1.73 6.81
C TYR A 76 4.91 -3.24 7.01
N LYS A 77 3.72 -3.69 7.43
CA LYS A 77 3.37 -5.11 7.57
C LYS A 77 2.70 -5.58 6.29
N ALA A 78 3.27 -6.60 5.68
CA ALA A 78 2.78 -7.11 4.41
C ALA A 78 2.40 -8.59 4.53
N HIS A 79 1.38 -8.99 3.80
CA HIS A 79 1.03 -10.37 3.52
C HIS A 79 0.94 -10.53 2.00
N CYS A 80 0.91 -11.75 1.49
CA CYS A 80 0.58 -11.96 0.08
C CYS A 80 -0.40 -13.09 -0.12
N LEU A 81 -1.17 -12.98 -1.20
CA LEU A 81 -1.93 -14.08 -1.79
C LEU A 81 -1.04 -14.70 -2.87
N ALA A 82 -0.71 -15.97 -2.72
CA ALA A 82 0.22 -16.69 -3.58
C ALA A 82 -0.34 -18.07 -3.94
N VAL A 83 0.33 -18.78 -4.84
CA VAL A 83 -0.03 -20.14 -5.26
C VAL A 83 1.16 -21.08 -5.09
N ASP A 84 0.92 -22.24 -4.47
CA ASP A 84 1.90 -23.33 -4.42
C ASP A 84 1.64 -24.29 -5.58
N GLU A 85 2.67 -24.65 -6.35
CA GLU A 85 2.56 -25.78 -7.27
C GLU A 85 2.42 -27.09 -6.51
N LYS A 86 1.41 -27.87 -6.92
CA LYS A 86 1.32 -29.28 -6.57
C LYS A 86 1.89 -30.14 -7.69
N PRO A 87 2.36 -31.37 -7.38
CA PRO A 87 2.85 -32.32 -8.38
C PRO A 87 1.87 -32.66 -9.53
N ASN A 88 0.58 -32.34 -9.35
CA ASN A 88 -0.48 -32.58 -10.33
C ASN A 88 -0.86 -31.34 -11.17
N GLY A 89 -0.10 -30.24 -11.07
CA GLY A 89 -0.29 -29.03 -11.87
C GLY A 89 -1.48 -28.13 -11.46
N MET A 90 -2.29 -28.54 -10.48
CA MET A 90 -3.32 -27.67 -9.89
C MET A 90 -2.75 -26.99 -8.66
N GLY A 91 -2.17 -25.81 -8.87
CA GLY A 91 -1.67 -25.00 -7.76
C GLY A 91 -2.82 -24.57 -6.84
N LYS A 92 -2.56 -24.50 -5.54
CA LYS A 92 -3.56 -24.06 -4.55
C LYS A 92 -3.16 -22.70 -4.01
N ALA A 93 -4.08 -21.75 -4.04
CA ALA A 93 -3.88 -20.43 -3.50
C ALA A 93 -3.86 -20.46 -1.96
N PHE A 94 -2.99 -19.64 -1.37
CA PHE A 94 -2.85 -19.49 0.07
C PHE A 94 -2.51 -18.05 0.43
N ILE A 95 -2.74 -17.70 1.69
CA ILE A 95 -2.33 -16.41 2.27
C ILE A 95 -1.07 -16.66 3.10
N SER A 96 -0.04 -15.84 2.88
CA SER A 96 1.19 -15.93 3.66
C SER A 96 1.00 -15.48 5.11
N GLY A 97 1.94 -15.91 5.97
CA GLY A 97 2.15 -15.27 7.27
C GLY A 97 2.56 -13.79 7.12
N PRO A 98 2.63 -13.05 8.25
CA PRO A 98 3.07 -11.67 8.24
C PRO A 98 4.55 -11.57 7.84
N GLY A 99 4.83 -10.62 6.96
CA GLY A 99 6.15 -10.31 6.45
C GLY A 99 6.36 -8.80 6.34
N TYR A 100 7.40 -8.44 5.62
CA TYR A 100 7.72 -7.06 5.29
C TYR A 100 8.23 -6.97 3.86
N TYR A 101 8.03 -5.82 3.23
CA TYR A 101 8.61 -5.51 1.94
C TYR A 101 10.10 -5.21 2.11
N ALA A 102 10.95 -5.84 1.29
CA ALA A 102 12.39 -5.62 1.33
C ALA A 102 12.80 -4.53 0.34
N ASP A 103 12.88 -4.87 -0.94
CA ASP A 103 13.12 -3.99 -2.08
C ASP A 103 12.80 -4.80 -3.36
N MET A 104 12.85 -4.18 -4.54
CA MET A 104 12.81 -4.87 -5.83
C MET A 104 11.55 -5.72 -6.07
N GLY A 105 10.42 -5.37 -5.45
CA GLY A 105 9.19 -6.17 -5.54
C GLY A 105 9.24 -7.46 -4.70
N GLU A 106 10.18 -7.60 -3.77
CA GLU A 106 10.29 -8.78 -2.92
C GLU A 106 9.59 -8.59 -1.57
N LEU A 107 8.81 -9.59 -1.20
CA LEU A 107 8.17 -9.68 0.11
C LEU A 107 8.80 -10.82 0.90
N VAL A 108 9.28 -10.52 2.10
CA VAL A 108 9.97 -11.49 2.97
C VAL A 108 9.03 -11.91 4.09
N VAL A 109 8.69 -13.20 4.13
CA VAL A 109 7.89 -13.81 5.20
C VAL A 109 8.78 -14.69 6.05
N LYS A 110 8.65 -14.55 7.37
CA LYS A 110 9.32 -15.46 8.29
C LYS A 110 8.62 -16.82 8.23
N ALA A 111 9.41 -17.89 8.15
CA ALA A 111 8.86 -19.23 8.26
C ALA A 111 8.02 -19.35 9.54
N GLY A 112 6.82 -19.89 9.40
CA GLY A 112 5.88 -20.02 10.51
C GLY A 112 6.38 -20.94 11.62
N PRO A 113 5.85 -20.82 12.84
CA PRO A 113 6.12 -21.77 13.92
C PRO A 113 5.70 -23.18 13.48
N GLY A 114 6.66 -24.10 13.38
CA GLY A 114 6.44 -25.47 12.88
C GLY A 114 7.12 -25.76 11.53
N SER A 115 7.75 -24.78 10.89
CA SER A 115 8.65 -25.04 9.77
C SER A 115 9.84 -25.89 10.20
N GLU A 116 10.21 -26.89 9.40
CA GLU A 116 11.45 -27.66 9.58
C GLU A 116 12.70 -26.77 9.56
N ARG A 117 12.55 -25.54 9.03
CA ARG A 117 13.61 -24.52 8.95
C ARG A 117 13.12 -23.22 9.60
N PRO A 118 13.11 -23.11 10.93
CA PRO A 118 12.58 -21.93 11.64
C PRO A 118 13.40 -20.63 11.42
N LEU A 119 14.61 -20.74 10.87
CA LEU A 119 15.43 -19.59 10.47
C LEU A 119 15.27 -19.22 8.98
N HIS A 120 14.55 -20.03 8.21
CA HIS A 120 14.30 -19.78 6.80
C HIS A 120 13.35 -18.59 6.62
N ARG A 121 13.54 -17.88 5.52
CA ARG A 121 12.67 -16.79 5.11
C ARG A 121 12.23 -17.08 3.70
N ASP A 122 10.92 -17.13 3.51
CA ASP A 122 10.33 -17.26 2.20
C ASP A 122 10.34 -15.87 1.57
N VAL A 123 10.98 -15.77 0.40
CA VAL A 123 11.04 -14.53 -0.38
C VAL A 123 10.10 -14.71 -1.55
N TYR A 124 9.10 -13.86 -1.64
CA TYR A 124 8.08 -13.90 -2.68
C TYR A 124 8.30 -12.77 -3.70
N SER A 125 8.30 -13.12 -4.99
CA SER A 125 8.34 -12.16 -6.09
C SER A 125 6.94 -11.60 -6.36
N CYS A 126 6.71 -10.33 -6.00
CA CYS A 126 5.40 -9.70 -6.17
C CYS A 126 5.11 -9.40 -7.64
N TYR A 127 3.87 -9.66 -8.10
CA TYR A 127 3.36 -9.35 -9.44
C TYR A 127 4.22 -9.85 -10.63
N SER A 128 5.16 -10.76 -10.37
CA SER A 128 6.12 -11.30 -11.34
C SER A 128 5.83 -12.79 -11.58
N TYR A 129 6.66 -13.48 -12.35
CA TYR A 129 6.38 -14.86 -12.82
C TYR A 129 6.52 -15.96 -11.75
N GLY A 130 6.68 -15.61 -10.46
CA GLY A 130 6.92 -16.57 -9.36
C GLY A 130 8.40 -16.85 -9.07
N ASN A 131 8.66 -17.71 -8.10
CA ASN A 131 9.98 -18.18 -7.65
C ASN A 131 9.86 -19.51 -6.85
N GLU A 132 10.91 -19.94 -6.16
CA GLU A 132 10.88 -21.18 -5.35
C GLU A 132 9.85 -21.16 -4.21
N ALA A 133 9.48 -19.97 -3.71
CA ALA A 133 8.51 -19.82 -2.63
C ALA A 133 7.04 -19.82 -3.12
N ALA A 134 6.80 -19.47 -4.39
CA ALA A 134 5.48 -19.52 -5.01
C ALA A 134 5.60 -19.62 -6.54
N SER A 135 4.81 -20.49 -7.14
CA SER A 135 4.91 -20.80 -8.57
C SER A 135 4.37 -19.72 -9.50
N GLY A 136 3.71 -18.71 -8.97
CA GLY A 136 3.18 -17.57 -9.71
C GLY A 136 3.38 -16.26 -8.97
N PRO A 137 2.86 -15.14 -9.50
CA PRO A 137 2.96 -13.83 -8.84
C PRO A 137 2.42 -13.91 -7.42
N ALA A 138 3.19 -13.40 -6.46
CA ALA A 138 2.65 -13.07 -5.16
C ALA A 138 1.92 -11.73 -5.25
N LEU A 139 0.74 -11.64 -4.66
CA LEU A 139 -0.09 -10.45 -4.67
C LEU A 139 -0.04 -9.82 -3.27
N PRO A 140 0.82 -8.83 -3.04
CA PRO A 140 1.04 -8.28 -1.71
C PRO A 140 -0.15 -7.43 -1.26
N PHE A 141 -0.48 -7.45 0.02
CA PHE A 141 -1.53 -6.63 0.61
C PHE A 141 -1.27 -6.34 2.09
N HIS A 142 -1.90 -5.28 2.60
CA HIS A 142 -2.01 -5.03 4.04
C HIS A 142 -3.18 -5.82 4.63
N TRP A 143 -3.01 -6.38 5.84
CA TRP A 143 -4.03 -7.25 6.45
C TRP A 143 -5.40 -6.57 6.58
N CYS A 144 -5.44 -5.32 7.05
CA CYS A 144 -6.69 -4.56 7.17
C CYS A 144 -7.39 -4.35 5.83
N CYS A 145 -6.64 -4.19 4.73
CA CYS A 145 -7.22 -4.10 3.39
C CYS A 145 -7.89 -5.42 2.98
N PHE A 146 -7.27 -6.55 3.32
CA PHE A 146 -7.84 -7.87 3.08
C PHE A 146 -9.09 -8.13 3.93
N GLU A 147 -9.13 -7.67 5.18
CA GLU A 147 -10.33 -7.75 6.02
C GLU A 147 -11.49 -6.94 5.43
N ILE A 148 -11.22 -5.73 4.91
CA ILE A 148 -12.24 -4.91 4.22
C ILE A 148 -12.76 -5.65 2.98
N LEU A 149 -11.88 -6.18 2.15
CA LEU A 149 -12.26 -6.95 0.96
C LEU A 149 -13.07 -8.20 1.34
N THR A 150 -12.64 -8.95 2.36
CA THR A 150 -13.33 -10.14 2.86
C THR A 150 -14.74 -9.79 3.33
N ARG A 151 -14.88 -8.68 4.06
CA ARG A 151 -16.19 -8.19 4.54
C ARG A 151 -17.09 -7.78 3.38
N MET A 152 -16.55 -7.13 2.35
CA MET A 152 -17.32 -6.76 1.16
C MET A 152 -17.80 -7.98 0.38
N LEU A 153 -16.99 -9.04 0.29
CA LEU A 153 -17.33 -10.23 -0.50
C LEU A 153 -18.21 -11.24 0.25
N THR A 154 -18.08 -11.33 1.57
CA THR A 154 -18.69 -12.41 2.37
C THR A 154 -19.62 -11.90 3.49
N GLY A 155 -19.63 -10.60 3.77
CA GLY A 155 -20.32 -10.04 4.93
C GLY A 155 -19.59 -10.23 6.27
N SER A 156 -18.42 -10.86 6.28
CA SER A 156 -17.63 -11.15 7.50
C SER A 156 -16.14 -10.89 7.29
N THR A 157 -15.34 -10.86 8.36
CA THR A 157 -13.87 -10.82 8.26
C THR A 157 -13.24 -12.22 8.26
N ASP A 158 -14.07 -13.27 8.22
CA ASP A 158 -13.60 -14.66 8.20
C ASP A 158 -13.18 -15.06 6.79
N THR A 159 -11.87 -15.29 6.63
CA THR A 159 -11.24 -15.63 5.36
C THR A 159 -11.54 -17.06 4.91
N SER A 160 -12.06 -17.92 5.78
CA SER A 160 -12.40 -19.31 5.44
C SER A 160 -13.54 -19.44 4.41
N ASN A 161 -14.37 -18.39 4.31
CA ASN A 161 -15.46 -18.30 3.34
C ASN A 161 -15.01 -17.78 1.97
N LEU A 162 -13.75 -17.38 1.80
CA LEU A 162 -13.22 -16.92 0.53
C LEU A 162 -12.71 -18.09 -0.31
N ASN A 163 -13.12 -18.11 -1.58
CA ASN A 163 -12.45 -18.92 -2.57
C ASN A 163 -11.16 -18.22 -3.02
N LEU A 164 -10.05 -18.58 -2.35
CA LEU A 164 -8.73 -17.99 -2.60
C LEU A 164 -8.22 -18.26 -4.02
N ASP A 165 -8.57 -19.41 -4.61
CA ASP A 165 -8.13 -19.75 -5.98
C ASP A 165 -8.78 -18.82 -7.01
N VAL A 166 -10.09 -18.56 -6.87
CA VAL A 166 -10.80 -17.60 -7.73
C VAL A 166 -10.27 -16.19 -7.51
N LEU A 167 -10.06 -15.78 -6.27
CA LEU A 167 -9.52 -14.46 -5.94
C LEU A 167 -8.11 -14.27 -6.53
N TYR A 168 -7.25 -15.28 -6.39
CA TYR A 168 -5.89 -15.28 -6.93
C TYR A 168 -5.90 -15.14 -8.45
N ASN A 169 -6.70 -15.94 -9.15
CA ASN A 169 -6.79 -15.90 -10.61
C ASN A 169 -7.25 -14.52 -11.12
N ILE A 170 -8.26 -13.93 -10.48
CA ILE A 170 -8.77 -12.60 -10.83
C ILE A 170 -7.69 -11.54 -10.60
N MET A 171 -7.11 -11.50 -9.40
CA MET A 171 -6.11 -10.48 -9.06
C MET A 171 -4.84 -10.64 -9.89
N SER A 172 -4.37 -11.86 -10.14
CA SER A 172 -3.19 -12.10 -10.98
C SER A 172 -3.39 -11.61 -12.40
N ALA A 173 -4.56 -11.87 -12.99
CA ALA A 173 -4.93 -11.39 -14.32
C ALA A 173 -5.04 -9.86 -14.41
N LEU A 174 -5.21 -9.18 -13.28
CA LEU A 174 -5.26 -7.73 -13.19
C LEU A 174 -3.89 -7.10 -12.95
N SER A 175 -2.79 -7.85 -12.86
CA SER A 175 -1.46 -7.24 -12.65
C SER A 175 -1.11 -6.25 -13.77
N ASN A 176 -0.61 -5.07 -13.40
CA ASN A 176 -0.27 -4.02 -14.36
C ASN A 176 1.01 -4.37 -15.15
N ALA A 177 1.23 -3.66 -16.26
CA ALA A 177 2.38 -3.89 -17.14
C ALA A 177 3.75 -3.61 -16.48
N SER A 178 3.77 -2.86 -15.37
CA SER A 178 4.98 -2.58 -14.60
C SER A 178 5.24 -3.59 -13.48
N SER A 179 4.40 -4.62 -13.32
CA SER A 179 4.49 -5.62 -12.25
C SER A 179 4.65 -5.00 -10.86
N SER A 180 3.86 -3.95 -10.57
CA SER A 180 3.97 -3.20 -9.32
C SER A 180 2.65 -3.04 -8.56
N ALA A 181 1.50 -3.19 -9.24
CA ALA A 181 0.17 -3.12 -8.64
C ALA A 181 -0.84 -3.85 -9.53
N LEU A 182 -2.09 -3.93 -9.09
CA LEU A 182 -3.19 -4.25 -10.00
C LEU A 182 -3.52 -3.04 -10.89
N HIS A 183 -4.03 -3.32 -12.08
CA HIS A 183 -4.55 -2.34 -13.03
C HIS A 183 -5.95 -1.90 -12.60
N LEU A 184 -6.02 -1.22 -11.45
CA LEU A 184 -7.23 -0.70 -10.83
C LEU A 184 -7.11 0.83 -10.67
N SER A 185 -8.27 1.49 -10.59
CA SER A 185 -8.33 2.92 -10.25
C SER A 185 -8.28 3.09 -8.73
N TYR A 186 -7.07 3.21 -8.17
CA TYR A 186 -6.86 3.44 -6.73
C TYR A 186 -7.16 4.89 -6.28
N GLY A 187 -7.58 5.76 -7.21
CA GLY A 187 -7.76 7.18 -6.97
C GLY A 187 -6.54 8.00 -7.35
N ASP A 188 -6.76 9.30 -7.59
CA ASP A 188 -5.75 10.20 -8.14
C ASP A 188 -4.56 10.36 -7.20
N ASP A 189 -4.81 10.51 -5.90
CA ASP A 189 -3.76 10.64 -4.88
C ASP A 189 -2.81 9.43 -4.90
N ILE A 190 -3.37 8.21 -4.90
CA ILE A 190 -2.57 6.99 -4.93
C ILE A 190 -1.79 6.88 -6.25
N ARG A 191 -2.44 7.18 -7.38
CA ARG A 191 -1.78 7.16 -8.69
C ARG A 191 -0.59 8.11 -8.77
N HIS A 192 -0.68 9.28 -8.14
CA HIS A 192 0.42 10.24 -8.09
C HIS A 192 1.56 9.81 -7.16
N ALA A 193 1.24 9.09 -6.07
CA ALA A 193 2.23 8.56 -5.15
C ALA A 193 2.97 7.33 -5.69
N GLN A 194 2.34 6.59 -6.62
CA GLN A 194 2.96 5.46 -7.28
C GLN A 194 3.97 5.94 -8.34
N GLY A 195 5.23 5.56 -8.15
CA GLY A 195 6.30 5.82 -9.10
C GLY A 195 7.33 4.71 -9.09
N ARG A 196 8.60 5.07 -9.14
CA ARG A 196 9.70 4.15 -8.87
C ARG A 196 9.74 3.73 -7.39
N TYR A 197 9.41 4.67 -6.52
CA TYR A 197 9.28 4.49 -5.09
C TYR A 197 7.96 5.12 -4.64
N TRP A 198 7.43 4.70 -3.50
CA TRP A 198 6.29 5.39 -2.90
C TRP A 198 6.65 6.82 -2.50
N GLU A 199 5.88 7.80 -2.96
CA GLU A 199 6.00 9.19 -2.53
C GLU A 199 4.89 9.56 -1.53
N CYS A 200 5.26 10.17 -0.40
CA CYS A 200 4.27 10.70 0.53
C CYS A 200 3.36 11.72 -0.17
N ILE A 201 2.12 11.82 0.29
CA ILE A 201 1.12 12.76 -0.25
C ILE A 201 0.82 13.81 0.84
N PRO A 202 1.61 14.89 0.97
CA PRO A 202 1.44 15.82 2.08
C PRO A 202 0.09 16.53 2.00
N GLY A 203 -0.64 16.52 3.11
CA GLY A 203 -1.97 17.09 3.24
C GLY A 203 -3.10 16.09 3.01
N ALA A 204 -2.84 14.88 2.50
CA ALA A 204 -3.86 13.83 2.39
C ALA A 204 -4.34 13.35 3.77
N GLU A 205 -3.47 13.41 4.78
CA GLU A 205 -3.79 13.10 6.18
C GLU A 205 -4.85 14.04 6.78
N ALA A 206 -4.97 15.27 6.24
CA ALA A 206 -5.91 16.29 6.73
C ALA A 206 -7.31 16.17 6.10
N SER A 207 -7.44 15.48 4.96
CA SER A 207 -8.72 15.33 4.25
C SER A 207 -9.78 14.61 5.09
N ASN A 208 -9.36 13.71 6.00
CA ASN A 208 -10.26 13.06 6.95
C ASN A 208 -10.62 13.95 8.17
N HIS A 209 -9.81 14.96 8.48
CA HIS A 209 -10.09 15.87 9.59
C HIS A 209 -11.20 16.88 9.24
N ILE A 210 -11.30 17.30 7.98
CA ILE A 210 -12.37 18.20 7.52
C ILE A 210 -13.71 17.46 7.44
N ALA A 211 -13.71 16.17 7.05
CA ALA A 211 -14.92 15.35 7.06
C ALA A 211 -15.49 15.15 8.48
N ASN A 212 -14.64 15.00 9.50
CA ASN A 212 -15.09 14.85 10.89
C ASN A 212 -15.51 16.17 11.56
N VAL A 213 -15.07 17.33 11.06
CA VAL A 213 -15.53 18.65 11.57
C VAL A 213 -16.87 19.05 10.94
N ALA A 214 -17.20 18.56 9.74
CA ALA A 214 -18.45 18.86 9.06
C ALA A 214 -19.67 18.05 9.55
N ILE A 215 -19.49 17.09 10.48
CA ILE A 215 -20.55 16.19 10.98
C ILE A 215 -20.83 16.40 12.49
N ASP A 216 -20.45 17.54 13.08
CA ASP A 216 -20.96 17.96 14.40
C ASP A 216 -21.83 19.23 14.28
N PRO A 217 -23.14 19.10 13.99
CA PRO A 217 -24.10 20.14 14.27
C PRO A 217 -24.60 19.94 15.70
N ARG A 218 -24.02 20.67 16.65
CA ARG A 218 -24.74 21.01 17.88
C ARG A 218 -25.53 22.29 17.67
#